data_AF-A0A094DXV1-F1
#
_entry.id   AF-A0A094DXV1-F1
#
_cell.length_a   1.000
_cell.length_b   1.000
_cell.length_c   1.000
_cell.angle_alpha   90.00
_cell.angle_beta   90.00
_cell.angle_gamma   90.00
#
_symmetry.space_group_name_H-M   'P 1'
#
loop_
_entity.id
_entity.type
_entity.pdbx_description
1 polymer ?
#
loop_
_entity_poly.entity_id
_entity_poly.type
_entity_poly.pdbx_seq_one_letter_code
_entity_poly.pdbx_strand_id
1 'polypeptide(L)'
;MRCLAIPASSSTWVDGDLSHSAARRFPELSFPGTKGQGRVDLRILPFGASIMSGVGSSTGDGLRRYLRVALRLYGWEVDMVGSLTSGQMEDANHEAVSGDIISVAHDRLPNSIGYKPNVVIINLGTNDAVRNVEVSRAGSRKE
;
A
#
# COMPACT_ATOMS: atom_id res chain seq x y z
N MET A 1 -32.51 -9.79 -0.81
CA MET A 1 -31.11 -9.30 -0.63
C MET A 1 -30.17 -10.38 -1.16
N ARG A 2 -29.58 -10.17 -2.34
CA ARG A 2 -28.55 -11.07 -2.89
C ARG A 2 -27.21 -10.34 -2.79
N CYS A 3 -26.34 -10.84 -1.94
CA CYS A 3 -24.94 -10.47 -1.90
C CYS A 3 -24.26 -11.15 -3.10
N LEU A 4 -23.78 -10.38 -4.08
CA LEU A 4 -22.98 -10.90 -5.19
C LEU A 4 -21.51 -10.80 -4.79
N ALA A 5 -20.89 -11.93 -4.49
CA ALA A 5 -19.43 -12.04 -4.40
C ALA A 5 -18.87 -12.26 -5.82
N ILE A 6 -17.88 -11.46 -6.22
CA ILE A 6 -17.11 -11.68 -7.44
C ILE A 6 -16.02 -12.72 -7.12
N PRO A 7 -15.93 -13.86 -7.83
CA PRO A 7 -14.91 -14.87 -7.58
C PRO A 7 -13.54 -14.37 -8.06
N ALA A 8 -12.52 -14.49 -7.21
CA ALA A 8 -11.13 -14.24 -7.61
C ALA A 8 -10.61 -15.43 -8.43
N SER A 9 -10.43 -15.26 -9.73
CA SER A 9 -9.75 -16.25 -10.57
C SER A 9 -8.23 -16.12 -10.40
N SER A 10 -7.58 -17.21 -10.01
CA SER A 10 -6.12 -17.32 -9.93
C SER A 10 -5.48 -17.24 -11.32
N SER A 11 -4.77 -16.15 -11.64
CA SER A 11 -3.83 -16.14 -12.75
C SER A 11 -2.41 -16.25 -12.20
N THR A 12 -1.71 -17.31 -12.60
CA THR A 12 -0.30 -17.56 -12.31
C THR A 12 0.57 -16.40 -12.80
N TRP A 13 1.37 -15.83 -11.90
CA TRP A 13 2.34 -14.80 -12.19
C TRP A 13 3.49 -15.38 -13.01
N VAL A 14 3.75 -14.83 -14.19
CA VAL A 14 4.95 -15.09 -14.97
C VAL A 14 5.71 -13.77 -15.03
N ASP A 15 6.96 -13.75 -14.55
CA ASP A 15 7.79 -12.56 -14.30
C ASP A 15 8.22 -11.76 -15.57
N GLY A 16 7.52 -11.91 -16.70
CA GLY A 16 8.00 -11.50 -18.02
C GLY A 16 7.25 -10.38 -18.75
N ASP A 17 6.10 -9.89 -18.29
CA ASP A 17 5.25 -9.00 -19.12
C ASP A 17 4.98 -7.62 -18.50
N LEU A 18 6.05 -6.85 -18.28
CA LEU A 18 5.95 -5.39 -18.06
C LEU A 18 6.16 -4.60 -19.35
N SER A 19 5.81 -5.17 -20.50
CA SER A 19 5.86 -4.46 -21.78
C SER A 19 4.48 -3.87 -22.12
N HIS A 20 4.33 -2.56 -21.89
CA HIS A 20 3.37 -1.68 -22.56
C HIS A 20 1.84 -1.91 -22.45
N SER A 21 1.31 -2.86 -21.66
CA SER A 21 -0.15 -3.13 -21.67
C SER A 21 -0.84 -3.27 -20.31
N ALA A 22 -0.41 -2.53 -19.28
CA ALA A 22 -1.13 -2.46 -18.00
C ALA A 22 -2.59 -1.98 -18.15
N ALA A 23 -2.89 -1.17 -19.17
CA ALA A 23 -4.23 -0.66 -19.46
C ALA A 23 -5.25 -1.73 -19.88
N ARG A 24 -4.82 -2.95 -20.25
CA ARG A 24 -5.70 -4.00 -20.76
C ARG A 24 -6.16 -5.02 -19.72
N ARG A 25 -5.63 -4.98 -18.49
CA ARG A 25 -5.93 -6.00 -17.46
C ARG A 25 -7.15 -5.65 -16.58
N PHE A 26 -7.54 -4.37 -16.53
CA PHE A 26 -8.69 -3.89 -15.75
C PHE A 26 -9.41 -2.73 -16.46
N PRO A 27 -10.26 -2.99 -17.48
CA PRO A 27 -11.00 -1.96 -18.18
C PRO A 27 -12.04 -1.22 -17.31
N GLU A 28 -12.38 -1.77 -16.14
CA GLU A 28 -13.18 -1.09 -15.11
C GLU A 28 -12.41 0.08 -14.45
N LEU A 29 -11.07 0.03 -14.46
CA LEU A 29 -10.23 1.09 -13.94
C LEU A 29 -9.75 2.06 -15.04
N SER A 30 -10.09 1.83 -16.32
CA SER A 30 -9.74 2.78 -17.38
C SER A 30 -10.62 4.02 -17.31
N PHE A 31 -10.08 5.07 -16.71
CA PHE A 31 -10.64 6.42 -16.73
C PHE A 31 -9.77 7.32 -17.61
N PRO A 32 -10.35 8.23 -18.41
CA PRO A 32 -9.60 9.16 -19.22
C PRO A 32 -8.85 10.15 -18.32
N GLY A 33 -7.59 9.83 -18.02
CA GLY A 33 -6.72 10.70 -17.23
C GLY A 33 -6.18 11.85 -18.08
N THR A 34 -6.92 12.95 -18.19
CA THR A 34 -6.33 14.22 -18.60
C THR A 34 -5.31 14.64 -17.52
N LYS A 35 -4.08 14.97 -17.92
CA LYS A 35 -3.13 15.72 -17.06
C LYS A 35 -3.77 17.07 -16.72
N GLY A 36 -4.57 17.08 -15.66
CA GLY A 36 -5.22 18.28 -15.14
C GLY A 36 -4.16 19.25 -14.63
N GLN A 37 -4.11 20.41 -15.26
CA GLN A 37 -3.49 21.61 -14.69
C GLN A 37 -4.10 21.82 -13.29
N GLY A 38 -3.29 21.73 -12.24
CA GLY A 38 -3.73 21.86 -10.84
C GLY A 38 -3.73 20.59 -9.97
N ARG A 39 -3.10 19.48 -10.39
CA ARG A 39 -2.91 18.32 -9.50
C ARG A 39 -1.80 18.61 -8.48
N VAL A 40 -2.09 18.31 -7.20
CA VAL A 40 -1.10 18.32 -6.11
C VAL A 40 -0.34 16.99 -6.13
N ASP A 41 0.97 17.05 -5.92
CA ASP A 41 1.82 15.86 -5.81
C ASP A 41 1.37 15.00 -4.61
N LEU A 42 1.31 13.67 -4.81
CA LEU A 42 0.91 12.74 -3.76
C LEU A 42 2.11 12.43 -2.87
N ARG A 43 2.08 12.91 -1.63
CA ARG A 43 3.04 12.58 -0.60
C ARG A 43 2.46 11.49 0.29
N ILE A 44 2.78 10.25 -0.07
CA ILE A 44 2.14 9.06 0.48
C ILE A 44 3.00 8.51 1.60
N LEU A 45 2.44 8.34 2.79
CA LEU A 45 3.06 7.61 3.89
C LEU A 45 2.55 6.15 3.90
N PRO A 46 3.37 5.17 3.49
CA PRO A 46 3.02 3.76 3.60
C PRO A 46 3.28 3.28 5.03
N PHE A 47 2.22 3.17 5.81
CA PHE A 47 2.26 2.79 7.23
C PHE A 47 1.75 1.36 7.40
N GLY A 48 2.48 0.50 8.13
CA GLY A 48 1.99 -0.87 8.30
C GLY A 48 2.97 -1.87 8.89
N ALA A 49 2.78 -3.12 8.49
CA ALA A 49 3.63 -4.23 8.88
C ALA A 49 4.25 -4.96 7.66
N SER A 50 4.39 -6.28 7.76
CA SER A 50 5.11 -7.14 6.81
C SER A 50 4.70 -6.99 5.35
N ILE A 51 3.40 -6.84 5.06
CA ILE A 51 2.86 -6.68 3.70
C ILE A 51 3.33 -5.36 3.06
N MET A 52 3.39 -4.30 3.87
CA MET A 52 3.85 -2.99 3.42
C MET A 52 5.38 -2.95 3.38
N SER A 53 6.07 -3.55 4.34
CA SER A 53 7.54 -3.61 4.37
C SER A 53 8.15 -4.55 3.31
N GLY A 54 7.33 -5.39 2.67
CA GLY A 54 7.73 -6.24 1.55
C GLY A 54 8.20 -7.65 1.92
N VAL A 55 7.88 -8.13 3.12
CA VAL A 55 8.16 -9.52 3.50
C VAL A 55 7.41 -10.49 2.59
N GLY A 56 8.12 -11.48 2.06
CA GLY A 56 7.57 -12.46 1.13
C GLY A 56 7.49 -11.99 -0.32
N SER A 57 7.81 -10.73 -0.62
CA SER A 57 8.00 -10.27 -2.00
C SER A 57 9.43 -10.54 -2.47
N SER A 58 9.59 -10.97 -3.73
CA SER A 58 10.89 -11.26 -4.33
C SER A 58 11.81 -10.03 -4.39
N THR A 59 11.24 -8.84 -4.51
CA THR A 59 11.98 -7.57 -4.60
C THR A 59 12.09 -6.81 -3.28
N GLY A 60 11.41 -7.27 -2.22
CA GLY A 60 11.33 -6.54 -0.95
C GLY A 60 10.46 -5.28 -0.98
N ASP A 61 9.73 -5.03 -2.07
CA ASP A 61 8.93 -3.81 -2.23
C ASP A 61 7.54 -3.90 -1.58
N GLY A 62 6.99 -5.12 -1.48
CA GLY A 62 5.63 -5.35 -0.99
C GLY A 62 4.55 -4.64 -1.80
N LEU A 63 3.48 -4.23 -1.11
CA LEU A 63 2.35 -3.51 -1.72
C LEU A 63 2.76 -2.17 -2.36
N ARG A 64 3.82 -1.54 -1.84
CA ARG A 64 4.22 -0.16 -2.19
C ARG A 64 4.51 0.02 -3.67
N ARG A 65 5.21 -0.94 -4.28
CA ARG A 65 5.54 -0.88 -5.72
C ARG A 65 4.30 -0.85 -6.59
N TYR A 66 3.38 -1.78 -6.39
CA TYR A 66 2.18 -1.89 -7.23
C TYR A 66 1.29 -0.66 -7.11
N LEU A 67 1.13 -0.15 -5.88
CA LEU A 67 0.44 1.10 -5.61
C LEU A 67 1.09 2.27 -6.37
N ARG A 68 2.40 2.46 -6.21
CA ARG A 68 3.12 3.58 -6.84
C ARG A 68 3.04 3.51 -8.36
N VAL A 69 3.28 2.32 -8.94
CA VAL A 69 3.19 2.11 -10.39
C VAL A 69 1.79 2.42 -10.90
N ALA A 70 0.74 1.95 -10.22
CA ALA A 70 -0.63 2.24 -10.62
C ALA A 70 -0.90 3.76 -10.63
N LEU A 71 -0.60 4.48 -9.55
CA LEU A 71 -0.82 5.92 -9.46
C LEU A 71 -0.03 6.70 -10.52
N ARG A 72 1.21 6.31 -10.77
CA ARG A 72 2.07 6.88 -11.82
C ARG A 72 1.50 6.63 -13.22
N LEU A 73 0.96 5.44 -13.48
CA LEU A 73 0.26 5.13 -14.73
C LEU A 73 -0.98 6.01 -14.95
N TYR A 74 -1.66 6.43 -13.87
CA TYR A 74 -2.76 7.41 -13.93
C TYR A 74 -2.30 8.87 -14.07
N GLY A 75 -1.00 9.12 -14.15
CA GLY A 75 -0.42 10.46 -14.34
C GLY A 75 -0.30 11.28 -13.06
N TRP A 76 -0.32 10.64 -11.88
CA TRP A 76 0.00 11.30 -10.62
C TRP A 76 1.50 11.32 -10.37
N GLU A 77 2.00 12.45 -9.87
CA GLU A 77 3.29 12.51 -9.21
C GLU A 77 3.14 11.92 -7.79
N VAL A 78 4.07 11.05 -7.42
CA VAL A 78 4.07 10.29 -6.15
C VAL A 78 5.45 10.36 -5.52
N ASP A 79 5.49 10.82 -4.29
CA ASP A 79 6.60 10.84 -3.34
C ASP A 79 6.21 9.95 -2.13
N MET A 80 6.87 8.81 -1.99
CA MET A 80 6.68 7.93 -0.83
C MET A 80 7.54 8.46 0.31
N VAL A 81 6.98 8.55 1.50
CA VAL A 81 7.69 9.12 2.65
C VAL A 81 7.68 8.18 3.85
N GLY A 82 8.70 8.34 4.69
CA GLY A 82 8.91 7.54 5.88
C GLY A 82 10.38 7.45 6.27
N SER A 83 10.64 6.99 7.50
CA SER A 83 11.99 6.82 8.05
C SER A 83 12.70 5.57 7.53
N LEU A 84 11.95 4.55 7.13
CA LEU A 84 12.49 3.28 6.67
C LEU A 84 12.60 3.27 5.15
N THR A 85 13.59 2.53 4.65
CA THR A 85 13.76 2.30 3.21
C THR A 85 14.07 0.82 3.00
N SER A 86 13.26 0.15 2.17
CA SER A 86 13.50 -1.24 1.80
C SER A 86 12.92 -1.55 0.42
N GLY A 87 13.55 -2.51 -0.27
CA GLY A 87 13.14 -2.98 -1.59
C GLY A 87 14.10 -2.53 -2.71
N GLN A 88 13.67 -2.72 -3.95
CA GLN A 88 14.37 -2.35 -5.18
C GLN A 88 13.58 -1.31 -6.02
N MET A 89 12.41 -0.88 -5.55
CA MET A 89 11.64 0.17 -6.21
C MET A 89 12.32 1.54 -6.06
N GLU A 90 12.07 2.41 -7.03
CA GLU A 90 12.33 3.84 -6.85
C GLU A 90 11.44 4.37 -5.73
N ASP A 91 11.97 5.29 -4.92
CA ASP A 91 11.21 5.99 -3.89
C ASP A 91 10.63 4.99 -2.87
N ALA A 92 11.54 4.22 -2.28
CA ALA A 92 11.26 3.06 -1.44
C ALA A 92 11.02 3.39 0.04
N ASN A 93 10.70 4.64 0.37
CA ASN A 93 10.49 5.07 1.75
C ASN A 93 9.16 4.53 2.32
N HIS A 94 9.15 4.19 3.61
CA HIS A 94 7.97 3.69 4.32
C HIS A 94 8.08 3.77 5.85
N GLU A 95 6.98 3.48 6.54
CA GLU A 95 6.85 3.37 7.99
C GLU A 95 6.25 2.03 8.40
N ALA A 96 6.79 0.96 7.80
CA ALA A 96 6.28 -0.38 7.98
C ALA A 96 7.29 -1.32 8.64
N VAL A 97 6.92 -1.86 9.81
CA VAL A 97 7.77 -2.75 10.60
C VAL A 97 7.11 -4.13 10.66
N SER A 98 7.82 -5.13 10.15
CA SER A 98 7.30 -6.50 10.12
C SER A 98 6.98 -7.01 11.53
N GLY A 99 5.81 -7.61 11.69
CA GLY A 99 5.36 -8.18 12.97
C GLY A 99 4.61 -7.21 13.89
N ASP A 100 4.49 -5.94 13.53
CA ASP A 100 3.73 -4.95 14.30
C ASP A 100 2.25 -5.35 14.43
N ILE A 101 1.77 -5.32 15.66
CA ILE A 101 0.34 -5.34 15.99
C ILE A 101 -0.18 -3.90 16.07
N ILE A 102 -1.51 -3.73 16.09
CA ILE A 102 -2.16 -2.41 16.05
C ILE A 102 -1.64 -1.47 17.14
N SER A 103 -1.49 -1.94 18.39
CA SER A 103 -1.05 -1.08 19.51
C SER A 103 0.39 -0.56 19.33
N VAL A 104 1.33 -1.45 18.97
CA VAL A 104 2.73 -1.08 18.72
C VAL A 104 2.83 -0.09 17.56
N ALA A 105 2.06 -0.32 16.50
CA ALA A 105 2.04 0.59 15.37
C ALA A 105 1.43 1.95 15.75
N HIS A 106 0.37 1.99 16.55
CA HIS A 106 -0.21 3.24 17.05
C HIS A 106 0.83 4.10 17.79
N ASP A 107 1.64 3.48 18.66
CA ASP A 107 2.70 4.19 19.40
C ASP A 107 3.80 4.78 18.49
N ARG A 108 4.02 4.22 17.30
CA ARG A 108 5.02 4.72 16.33
C ARG A 108 4.48 5.83 15.44
N LEU A 109 3.16 5.95 15.27
CA LEU A 109 2.54 6.90 14.35
C LEU A 109 3.01 8.36 14.56
N PRO A 110 3.22 8.86 15.80
CA PRO A 110 3.73 10.21 16.03
C PRO A 110 5.08 10.49 15.36
N ASN A 111 5.94 9.47 15.21
CA ASN A 111 7.24 9.62 14.55
C ASN A 111 7.10 9.96 13.07
N SER A 112 5.95 9.68 12.47
CA SER A 112 5.70 9.88 11.05
C SER A 112 5.14 11.27 10.70
N ILE A 113 4.75 12.07 11.71
CA ILE A 113 4.13 13.40 11.51
C ILE A 113 5.07 14.35 10.77
N GLY A 114 6.38 14.28 11.05
CA GLY A 114 7.39 15.14 10.43
C GLY A 114 7.50 15.00 8.91
N TYR A 115 7.05 13.86 8.36
CA TYR A 115 7.02 13.61 6.92
C TYR A 115 5.85 14.31 6.21
N LYS A 116 4.98 15.04 6.93
CA LYS A 116 3.86 15.82 6.39
C LYS A 116 3.18 15.17 5.15
N PRO A 117 2.74 13.91 5.25
CA PRO A 117 2.06 13.26 4.14
C PRO A 117 0.70 13.92 3.89
N ASN A 118 0.24 13.90 2.64
CA ASN A 118 -1.14 14.28 2.31
C ASN A 118 -2.05 13.05 2.14
N VAL A 119 -1.46 11.86 1.99
CA VAL A 119 -2.15 10.57 1.96
C VAL A 119 -1.42 9.61 2.88
N VAL A 120 -2.15 8.95 3.77
CA VAL A 120 -1.61 7.88 4.62
C VAL A 120 -2.33 6.59 4.26
N ILE A 121 -1.55 5.54 3.99
CA ILE A 121 -2.09 4.22 3.68
C ILE A 121 -1.70 3.28 4.81
N ILE A 122 -2.71 2.74 5.49
CA ILE A 122 -2.53 1.90 6.68
C ILE A 122 -2.88 0.46 6.31
N ASN A 123 -1.90 -0.46 6.45
CA ASN A 123 -2.14 -1.89 6.37
C ASN A 123 -1.61 -2.58 7.65
N LEU A 124 -2.51 -2.78 8.61
CA LEU A 124 -2.27 -3.30 9.95
C LEU A 124 -3.41 -4.22 10.41
N GLY A 125 -3.13 -5.06 11.41
CA GLY A 125 -4.11 -5.93 12.05
C GLY A 125 -4.01 -7.42 11.67
N THR A 126 -3.28 -7.78 10.61
CA THR A 126 -3.04 -9.19 10.27
C THR A 126 -2.28 -9.91 11.38
N ASN A 127 -1.31 -9.23 12.03
CA ASN A 127 -0.58 -9.82 13.16
C ASN A 127 -1.48 -10.01 14.38
N ASP A 128 -2.38 -9.06 14.67
CA ASP A 128 -3.38 -9.20 15.74
C ASP A 128 -4.29 -10.40 15.48
N ALA A 129 -4.77 -10.55 14.25
CA ALA A 129 -5.64 -11.65 13.86
C ALA A 129 -4.94 -13.01 13.97
N VAL A 130 -3.72 -13.13 13.44
CA VAL A 130 -2.94 -14.38 13.47
C VAL A 130 -2.57 -14.76 14.91
N ARG A 131 -2.25 -13.78 15.76
CA ARG A 131 -1.84 -14.01 17.15
C ARG A 131 -3.00 -14.00 18.15
N ASN A 132 -4.24 -13.86 17.68
CA ASN A 132 -5.44 -13.74 18.50
C ASN A 132 -5.35 -12.62 19.57
N VAL A 133 -4.76 -11.48 19.21
CA VAL A 133 -4.59 -10.33 20.11
C VAL A 133 -5.80 -9.42 19.99
N GLU A 134 -6.71 -9.50 20.97
CA GLU A 134 -7.85 -8.61 21.13
C GLU A 134 -8.60 -8.31 19.82
N VAL A 135 -8.86 -9.34 19.02
CA VAL A 135 -9.41 -9.21 17.66
C VAL A 135 -10.78 -8.54 17.69
N SER A 136 -11.62 -8.89 18.68
CA SER A 136 -12.94 -8.27 18.89
C SER A 136 -12.87 -6.79 19.26
N ARG A 137 -11.73 -6.32 19.77
CA ARG A 137 -11.48 -4.92 20.15
C ARG A 137 -10.50 -4.22 19.19
N ALA A 138 -10.21 -4.81 18.04
CA ALA A 138 -9.30 -4.20 17.07
C ALA A 138 -9.78 -2.83 16.60
N GLY A 139 -11.09 -2.59 16.55
CA GLY A 139 -11.66 -1.27 16.20
C GLY A 139 -11.31 -0.17 17.20
N SER A 140 -11.45 -0.44 18.50
CA SER A 140 -11.20 0.54 19.57
C SER A 140 -9.73 0.88 19.80
N ARG A 141 -8.80 0.23 19.07
CA ARG A 141 -7.35 0.46 19.18
C ARG A 141 -6.78 1.24 17.99
N LYS A 142 -7.67 1.76 17.13
CA LYS A 142 -7.32 2.55 15.93
C LYS A 142 -7.53 4.06 16.11
N GLU A 143 -8.09 4.47 17.25
CA GLU A 143 -8.45 5.87 17.58
C GLU A 143 -7.31 6.58 18.29
#